data_AF-A0A920K281-F1
#
_entry.id   AF-A0A920K281-F1
#
_cell.length_a   1.000
_cell.length_b   1.000
_cell.length_c   1.000
_cell.angle_alpha   90.00
_cell.angle_beta   90.00
_cell.angle_gamma   90.00
#
_symmetry.space_group_name_H-M   'P 1'
#
loop_
_entity.id
_entity.type
_entity.pdbx_description
1 polymer ?
#
loop_
_entity_poly.entity_id
_entity_poly.type
_entity_poly.pdbx_seq_one_letter_code
_entity_poly.pdbx_strand_id
1 'polypeptide(L)'
;MHLLYSRFIVKALNSINEININEPFKGLFCQGMVCHKTYKDENGKWVFPEDVEKNNNQLIHRSTGKKVFAIKSEKMSKSKKNIVDPVSIIENYGADTARIFYAF
;
A
#
# COMPACT_ATOMS: atom_id res chain seq x y z
N MET A 1 -7.77 -14.37 6.00
CA MET A 1 -8.12 -15.71 5.48
C MET A 1 -6.90 -16.59 5.20
N HIS A 2 -5.86 -16.11 4.53
CA HIS A 2 -4.70 -16.95 4.18
C HIS A 2 -4.04 -17.65 5.38
N LEU A 3 -3.83 -16.97 6.51
CA LEU A 3 -3.22 -17.58 7.71
C LEU A 3 -4.02 -18.76 8.27
N LEU A 4 -5.35 -18.68 8.23
CA LEU A 4 -6.21 -19.76 8.70
C LEU A 4 -6.08 -20.99 7.80
N TYR A 5 -6.06 -20.78 6.47
CA TYR A 5 -5.85 -21.85 5.51
C TYR A 5 -4.46 -22.48 5.64
N SER A 6 -3.41 -21.69 5.87
CA SER A 6 -2.07 -22.23 6.14
C SER A 6 -2.07 -23.17 7.36
N ARG A 7 -2.75 -22.79 8.45
CA ARG A 7 -2.88 -23.65 9.64
C ARG A 7 -3.67 -24.92 9.35
N PHE A 8 -4.80 -24.79 8.65
CA PHE A 8 -5.62 -25.93 8.25
C PHE A 8 -4.83 -26.95 7.43
N ILE A 9 -4.10 -26.50 6.41
CA ILE A 9 -3.32 -27.37 5.53
C ILE A 9 -2.22 -28.09 6.32
N VAL A 10 -1.47 -27.38 7.17
CA VAL A 10 -0.43 -28.01 7.99
C VAL A 10 -1.01 -29.06 8.94
N LYS A 11 -2.14 -28.78 9.58
CA LYS A 11 -2.79 -29.77 10.46
C LYS A 11 -3.32 -30.97 9.68
N ALA A 12 -3.89 -30.77 8.49
CA ALA A 12 -4.33 -31.85 7.64
C ALA A 12 -3.17 -32.74 7.18
N LEU A 13 -2.06 -32.16 6.71
CA LEU A 13 -0.87 -32.92 6.30
C LEU A 13 -0.21 -33.67 7.47
N ASN A 14 -0.22 -33.08 8.67
CA ASN A 14 0.26 -33.76 9.87
C ASN A 14 -0.63 -34.95 10.25
N SER A 15 -1.95 -34.83 10.10
CA SER A 15 -2.90 -35.92 10.41
C SER A 15 -2.73 -37.16 9.53
N ILE A 16 -2.14 -37.02 8.34
CA ILE A 16 -1.80 -38.13 7.44
C ILE A 16 -0.32 -38.53 7.54
N ASN A 17 0.42 -38.03 8.54
CA ASN A 17 1.84 -38.26 8.79
C ASN A 17 2.79 -37.85 7.64
N GLU A 18 2.36 -36.99 6.73
CA GLU A 18 3.21 -36.48 5.64
C GLU A 18 4.19 -35.40 6.12
N ILE A 19 3.86 -34.72 7.23
CA ILE A 19 4.75 -33.74 7.88
C ILE A 19 4.72 -33.90 9.39
N ASN A 20 5.85 -33.58 10.04
CA ASN A 20 5.98 -33.61 11.50
C ASN A 20 6.04 -32.19 12.09
N ILE A 21 5.09 -31.33 11.69
CA ILE A 21 5.00 -29.93 12.13
C ILE A 21 3.55 -29.61 12.49
N ASN A 22 3.31 -29.04 13.67
CA ASN A 22 1.95 -28.79 14.20
C ASN A 22 1.36 -27.42 13.82
N GLU A 23 2.20 -26.43 13.56
CA GLU A 23 1.82 -25.07 13.18
C GLU A 23 2.80 -24.53 12.12
N PRO A 24 2.32 -23.80 11.09
CA PRO A 24 3.15 -23.31 9.98
C PRO A 24 4.16 -22.23 10.37
N PHE A 25 3.90 -21.46 11.43
CA PHE A 25 4.69 -20.31 11.82
C PHE A 25 4.96 -20.33 13.34
N LYS A 26 6.21 -20.10 13.75
CA LYS A 26 6.58 -19.97 15.18
C LYS A 26 6.15 -18.63 15.79
N GLY A 27 6.06 -17.60 14.95
CA GLY A 27 5.64 -16.26 15.34
C GLY A 27 5.10 -15.52 14.12
N LEU A 28 4.20 -14.58 14.37
CA LEU A 28 3.57 -13.76 13.34
C LEU A 28 3.78 -12.29 13.69
N PHE A 29 4.44 -11.56 12.80
CA PHE A 29 4.55 -10.11 12.89
C PHE A 29 3.64 -9.47 11.85
N CYS A 30 2.57 -8.82 12.31
CA CYS A 30 1.64 -8.10 11.44
C CYS A 30 2.13 -6.66 11.25
N GLN A 31 2.76 -6.39 10.11
CA GLN A 31 3.14 -5.03 9.74
C GLN A 31 1.92 -4.09 9.71
N GLY A 32 2.12 -2.86 10.17
CA GLY A 32 1.14 -1.77 10.01
C GLY A 32 0.87 -1.43 8.54
N MET A 33 -0.22 -0.72 8.30
CA MET A 33 -0.62 -0.32 6.96
C MET A 33 0.03 1.00 6.58
N VAL A 34 0.65 1.05 5.40
CA VAL A 34 1.15 2.31 4.84
C VAL A 34 -0.04 3.09 4.28
N CYS A 35 -0.17 4.34 4.73
CA CYS A 35 -1.28 5.23 4.37
C CYS A 35 -0.77 6.38 3.51
N HIS A 36 -1.62 6.82 2.57
CA HIS A 36 -1.35 7.97 1.74
C HIS A 36 -2.61 8.79 1.51
N LYS A 37 -2.46 10.10 1.33
CA LYS A 37 -3.56 10.99 0.97
C LYS A 37 -4.15 10.57 -0.38
N THR A 38 -5.48 10.66 -0.45
CA THR A 38 -6.27 10.34 -1.64
C THR A 38 -6.83 11.62 -2.26
N TYR A 39 -6.93 11.62 -3.59
CA TYR A 39 -7.31 12.78 -4.38
C TYR A 39 -8.46 12.45 -5.32
N LYS A 40 -9.50 13.30 -5.34
CA LYS A 40 -10.62 13.20 -6.27
C LYS A 40 -10.80 14.47 -7.07
N ASP A 41 -11.12 14.31 -8.34
CA ASP A 41 -11.58 15.39 -9.20
C ASP A 41 -13.05 15.78 -8.86
N GLU A 42 -13.54 16.90 -9.39
CA GLU A 42 -14.93 17.36 -9.26
C GLU A 42 -15.95 16.29 -9.69
N ASN A 43 -15.57 15.46 -10.66
CA ASN A 43 -16.37 14.33 -11.16
C ASN A 43 -16.30 13.08 -10.26
N GLY A 44 -15.65 13.14 -9.10
CA GLY A 44 -15.50 12.01 -8.18
C GLY A 44 -14.51 10.92 -8.63
N LYS A 45 -13.77 11.15 -9.72
CA LYS A 45 -12.76 10.22 -10.24
C LYS A 45 -11.47 10.31 -9.42
N TRP A 46 -10.87 9.17 -9.11
CA TRP A 46 -9.57 9.11 -8.43
C TRP A 46 -8.43 9.55 -9.35
N VAL A 47 -7.53 10.34 -8.77
CA VAL A 47 -6.34 10.93 -9.42
C VAL A 47 -5.09 10.48 -8.68
N PHE A 48 -4.00 10.24 -9.41
CA PHE A 48 -2.72 9.90 -8.79
C PHE A 48 -2.09 11.13 -8.11
N PRO A 49 -1.38 10.95 -6.98
CA PRO A 49 -0.68 12.05 -6.32
C PRO A 49 0.30 12.80 -7.23
N GLU A 50 0.91 12.10 -8.19
CA GLU A 50 1.87 12.63 -9.18
C GLU A 50 1.23 13.61 -10.17
N ASP A 51 -0.07 13.48 -10.42
CA ASP A 51 -0.83 14.32 -11.35
C ASP A 51 -1.42 15.58 -10.68
N VAL A 52 -1.17 15.79 -9.38
CA VAL A 52 -1.73 16.91 -8.60
C VAL A 52 -0.68 18.00 -8.41
N GLU A 53 -0.94 19.17 -8.98
CA GLU A 53 -0.13 20.38 -8.75
C GLU A 53 -0.82 21.33 -7.77
N LYS A 54 -0.02 22.03 -6.96
CA LYS A 54 -0.52 23.03 -6.00
C LYS A 54 -0.24 24.42 -6.55
N ASN A 55 -1.29 25.13 -6.94
CA ASN A 55 -1.18 26.50 -7.45
C ASN A 55 -2.00 27.44 -6.55
N ASN A 56 -1.34 28.43 -5.92
CA ASN A 56 -1.95 29.44 -5.05
C ASN A 56 -3.09 28.92 -4.13
N ASN A 57 -2.79 27.91 -3.32
CA ASN A 57 -3.72 27.22 -2.38
C ASN A 57 -4.81 26.31 -2.98
N GLN A 58 -4.89 26.17 -4.31
CA GLN A 58 -5.80 25.21 -4.94
C GLN A 58 -5.01 24.03 -5.53
N LEU A 59 -5.53 22.82 -5.33
CA LEU A 59 -5.00 21.61 -5.95
C LEU A 59 -5.64 21.48 -7.33
N ILE A 60 -4.83 21.39 -8.36
CA ILE A 60 -5.28 21.25 -9.75
C ILE A 60 -4.70 19.98 -10.36
N HIS A 61 -5.43 19.41 -11.30
CA HIS A 61 -4.95 18.28 -12.09
C HIS A 61 -4.04 18.79 -13.22
N ARG A 62 -2.81 18.29 -13.29
CA ARG A 62 -1.76 18.74 -14.23
C ARG A 62 -2.22 18.74 -15.70
N SER A 63 -2.91 17.69 -16.12
CA SER A 63 -3.33 17.52 -17.52
C SER A 63 -4.65 18.17 -17.90
N THR A 64 -5.54 18.46 -16.93
CA THR A 64 -6.91 18.92 -17.23
C THR A 64 -7.23 20.29 -16.67
N GLY A 65 -6.37 20.85 -15.80
CA GLY A 65 -6.60 22.13 -15.14
C GLY A 65 -7.80 22.14 -14.17
N LYS A 66 -8.45 20.99 -13.94
CA LYS A 66 -9.61 20.86 -13.06
C LYS A 66 -9.21 20.86 -11.60
N LYS A 67 -10.10 21.33 -10.73
CA LYS A 67 -9.87 21.36 -9.29
C LYS A 67 -9.91 19.95 -8.71
N VAL A 68 -8.97 19.66 -7.83
CA VAL A 68 -8.83 18.39 -7.14
C VAL A 68 -9.05 18.61 -5.65
N PHE A 69 -9.75 17.69 -4.99
CA PHE A 69 -9.97 17.70 -3.56
C PHE A 69 -9.12 16.62 -2.90
N ALA A 70 -8.33 17.03 -1.91
CA ALA A 70 -7.68 16.11 -0.99
C ALA A 70 -8.69 15.65 0.06
N ILE A 71 -8.85 14.34 0.22
CA ILE A 71 -9.81 13.77 1.17
C ILE A 71 -9.13 13.49 2.50
N LYS A 72 -8.67 12.25 2.71
CA LYS A 72 -8.05 11.80 3.95
C LYS A 72 -6.95 10.79 3.65
N SER A 73 -6.05 10.62 4.61
CA SER A 73 -5.04 9.57 4.55
C SER A 73 -5.73 8.23 4.76
N GLU A 74 -5.62 7.35 3.77
CA GLU A 74 -6.18 6.00 3.82
C GLU A 74 -5.13 4.99 3.38
N LYS A 75 -5.39 3.71 3.64
CA LYS A 75 -4.58 2.60 3.10
C LYS A 75 -4.29 2.82 1.62
N MET A 76 -3.02 2.67 1.23
CA MET A 76 -2.66 2.60 -0.17
C MET A 76 -3.41 1.46 -0.87
N SER A 77 -4.11 1.76 -1.96
CA SER A 77 -4.79 0.75 -2.78
C SER A 77 -4.82 1.13 -4.27
N LYS A 78 -4.76 0.11 -5.14
CA LYS A 78 -4.87 0.28 -6.60
C LYS A 78 -6.19 0.94 -7.00
N SER A 79 -7.26 0.65 -6.25
CA SER A 79 -8.59 1.21 -6.49
C SER A 79 -8.70 2.71 -6.20
N LYS A 80 -7.95 3.22 -5.22
CA LYS A 80 -7.97 4.64 -4.82
C LYS A 80 -6.87 5.46 -5.49
N LYS A 81 -6.01 4.82 -6.28
CA LYS A 81 -4.89 5.43 -7.02
C LYS A 81 -3.95 6.27 -6.14
N ASN A 82 -3.87 5.94 -4.85
CA ASN A 82 -2.96 6.57 -3.89
C ASN A 82 -1.70 5.74 -3.63
N ILE A 83 -1.29 4.94 -4.62
CA ILE A 83 -0.06 4.15 -4.55
C ILE A 83 1.11 5.06 -4.90
N VAL A 84 2.18 4.93 -4.14
CA VAL A 84 3.48 5.48 -4.48
C VAL A 84 4.36 4.31 -4.93
N ASP A 85 4.99 4.45 -6.10
CA ASP A 85 5.88 3.42 -6.61
C ASP A 85 7.20 3.43 -5.82
N PRO A 86 7.60 2.32 -5.18
CA PRO A 86 8.91 2.24 -4.51
C PRO A 86 10.08 2.34 -5.50
N VAL A 87 9.92 1.94 -6.76
CA VAL A 87 11.01 1.98 -7.74
C VAL A 87 11.46 3.41 -8.01
N SER A 88 10.50 4.33 -8.20
CA SER A 88 10.82 5.75 -8.41
C SER A 88 11.53 6.37 -7.20
N ILE A 89 11.24 5.94 -5.97
CA ILE A 89 11.95 6.40 -4.77
C ILE A 89 13.40 5.91 -4.78
N ILE A 90 13.62 4.64 -5.14
CA ILE A 90 14.96 4.04 -5.20
C ILE A 90 15.79 4.71 -6.29
N GLU A 91 15.22 4.99 -7.46
CA GLU A 91 15.91 5.67 -8.56
C GLU A 91 16.32 7.11 -8.20
N ASN A 92 15.46 7.83 -7.47
CA ASN A 92 15.73 9.24 -7.11
C ASN A 92 16.63 9.41 -5.88
N TYR A 93 16.53 8.53 -4.89
CA TYR A 93 17.15 8.72 -3.56
C TYR A 93 18.07 7.57 -3.12
N GLY A 94 18.12 6.47 -3.88
CA GLY A 94 18.86 5.26 -3.52
C GLY A 94 18.08 4.32 -2.60
N ALA A 95 18.46 3.04 -2.64
CA ALA A 95 17.78 1.98 -1.89
C ALA A 95 17.92 2.13 -0.36
N ASP A 96 19.09 2.59 0.12
CA ASP A 96 19.35 2.72 1.55
C ASP A 96 18.49 3.83 2.18
N THR A 97 18.34 4.96 1.49
CA THR A 97 17.47 6.07 1.91
C THR A 97 16.02 5.60 2.02
N ALA A 98 15.53 4.85 1.03
CA ALA A 98 14.17 4.30 1.05
C ALA A 98 13.97 3.34 2.24
N ARG A 99 14.94 2.45 2.51
CA ARG A 99 14.87 1.51 3.63
C ARG A 99 14.83 2.20 4.98
N ILE A 100 15.68 3.23 5.18
CA ILE A 100 15.68 4.02 6.41
C ILE A 100 14.31 4.69 6.56
N PHE A 101 13.78 5.32 5.51
CA PHE A 101 12.47 5.97 5.56
C PHE A 101 11.31 5.01 5.87
N TYR A 102 11.37 3.75 5.44
CA TYR A 102 10.34 2.77 5.79
C TYR A 102 10.49 2.19 7.20
N ALA A 103 11.71 2.22 7.75
CA ALA A 103 12.03 1.64 9.06
C ALA A 103 11.91 2.64 10.22
N PHE A 104 11.96 3.94 9.94
CA PHE A 104 11.91 5.05 10.91
C PHE A 104 10.73 5.98 10.64
#